data_AF-A0A1V6HD70-F1
#
_entry.id   AF-A0A1V6HD70-F1
#
_cell.length_a   1.000
_cell.length_b   1.000
_cell.length_c   1.000
_cell.angle_alpha   90.00
_cell.angle_beta   90.00
_cell.angle_gamma   90.00
#
_symmetry.space_group_name_H-M   'P 1'
#
loop_
_entity.id
_entity.type
_entity.pdbx_description
1 polymer ?
#
loop_
_entity_poly.entity_id
_entity_poly.type
_entity_poly.pdbx_seq_one_letter_code
_entity_poly.pdbx_strand_id
1 'polypeptide(L)'
;MKSVHQLILLSSLVILIIVGGCSDNRKIDYQLQEQCGKQCKEWFIREYDGTGYSYVNHYNKKLNRCFIFVFGYSGDVLNEVIFDINDNTKIGGVSVFPNGGVFCSVLDKVCKSRGEWKKLIKPYMEE
;
A
#
# COMPACT_ATOMS: atom_id res chain seq x y z
N MET A 1 -42.40 -43.50 -46.63
CA MET A 1 -42.31 -43.10 -45.20
C MET A 1 -41.57 -44.21 -44.46
N LYS A 2 -40.33 -44.08 -43.97
CA LYS A 2 -39.55 -42.93 -43.48
C LYS A 2 -38.16 -42.89 -44.13
N SER A 3 -37.62 -41.68 -44.23
CA SER A 3 -36.44 -41.29 -45.00
C SER A 3 -35.12 -41.67 -44.33
N VAL A 4 -34.16 -41.99 -45.18
CA VAL A 4 -32.69 -41.96 -45.05
C VAL A 4 -32.21 -40.63 -44.44
N HIS A 5 -31.19 -40.66 -43.57
CA HIS A 5 -30.01 -39.78 -43.64
C HIS A 5 -28.85 -40.28 -42.78
N GLN A 6 -27.73 -40.44 -43.48
CA GLN A 6 -26.37 -40.77 -43.10
C GLN A 6 -25.61 -39.51 -42.60
N LEU A 7 -24.50 -39.71 -41.87
CA LEU A 7 -23.35 -38.78 -41.66
C LEU A 7 -23.65 -37.56 -40.75
N ILE A 8 -22.81 -37.07 -39.82
CA ILE A 8 -21.36 -36.82 -39.79
C ILE A 8 -20.86 -36.79 -38.33
N LEU A 9 -19.77 -37.51 -38.05
CA LEU A 9 -18.85 -37.28 -36.92
C LEU A 9 -18.23 -35.88 -37.03
N LEU A 10 -18.47 -34.99 -36.07
CA LEU A 10 -17.60 -33.82 -35.87
C LEU A 10 -17.25 -33.70 -34.38
N SER A 11 -16.09 -34.26 -34.08
CA SER A 11 -15.32 -34.02 -32.87
C SER A 11 -15.08 -32.51 -32.69
N SER A 12 -15.84 -31.89 -31.80
CA SER A 12 -15.53 -30.55 -31.30
C SER A 12 -14.34 -30.66 -30.35
N LEU A 13 -13.14 -30.65 -30.93
CA LEU A 13 -11.89 -30.43 -30.22
C LEU A 13 -11.93 -29.02 -29.62
N VAL A 14 -12.44 -28.89 -28.40
CA VAL A 14 -12.34 -27.67 -27.61
C VAL A 14 -10.86 -27.56 -27.21
N ILE A 15 -10.06 -26.95 -28.08
CA ILE A 15 -8.72 -26.50 -27.73
C ILE A 15 -8.92 -25.35 -26.73
N LEU A 16 -8.90 -25.68 -25.45
CA LEU A 16 -8.63 -24.74 -24.38
C LEU A 16 -7.22 -24.19 -24.63
N ILE A 17 -7.15 -23.08 -25.37
CA ILE A 17 -5.94 -22.28 -25.45
C ILE A 17 -5.76 -21.69 -24.05
N ILE A 18 -5.07 -22.43 -23.18
CA ILE A 18 -4.52 -21.87 -21.96
C ILE A 18 -3.38 -20.98 -22.42
N VAL A 19 -3.69 -19.73 -22.79
CA VAL A 19 -2.67 -18.69 -22.87
C VAL A 19 -2.26 -18.41 -21.42
N GLY A 20 -1.40 -19.27 -20.89
CA GLY A 20 -0.62 -19.00 -19.69
C GLY A 20 0.36 -17.90 -20.04
N GLY A 21 -0.11 -16.67 -20.10
CA GLY A 21 0.77 -15.51 -20.16
C GLY A 21 1.62 -15.52 -18.90
N CYS A 22 2.90 -15.85 -19.02
CA CYS A 22 3.87 -15.61 -17.96
C CYS A 22 3.90 -14.11 -17.70
N SER A 23 3.14 -13.65 -16.71
CA SER A 23 3.30 -12.30 -16.20
C SER A 23 4.70 -12.17 -15.63
N ASP A 24 5.52 -11.25 -16.16
CA ASP A 24 6.77 -10.91 -15.49
C ASP A 24 6.41 -10.20 -14.19
N ASN A 25 6.37 -10.96 -13.09
CA ASN A 25 6.00 -10.46 -11.77
C ASN A 25 6.83 -9.23 -11.36
N ARG A 26 8.06 -9.08 -11.87
CA ARG A 26 8.88 -7.89 -11.63
C ARG A 26 8.30 -6.62 -12.27
N LYS A 27 7.70 -6.75 -13.44
CA LYS A 27 7.05 -5.63 -14.13
C LYS A 27 5.79 -5.19 -13.38
N ILE A 28 5.00 -6.14 -12.89
CA ILE A 28 3.83 -5.87 -12.05
C ILE A 28 4.24 -5.18 -10.76
N ASP A 29 5.25 -5.71 -10.07
CA ASP A 29 5.78 -5.12 -8.83
C ASP A 29 6.24 -3.67 -9.01
N TYR A 30 6.97 -3.39 -10.10
CA TYR A 30 7.41 -2.04 -10.43
C TYR A 30 6.22 -1.10 -10.67
N GLN A 31 5.22 -1.54 -11.43
CA GLN A 31 4.03 -0.73 -11.73
C GLN A 31 3.23 -0.40 -10.46
N LEU A 32 3.09 -1.35 -9.54
CA LEU A 32 2.41 -1.13 -8.26
C LEU A 32 3.17 -0.15 -7.36
N GLN A 33 4.50 -0.24 -7.32
CA GLN A 33 5.34 0.73 -6.60
C GLN A 33 5.23 2.14 -7.21
N GLU A 34 5.29 2.25 -8.54
CA GLU A 34 5.16 3.53 -9.25
C GLU A 34 3.79 4.18 -9.01
N GLN A 35 2.72 3.38 -9.11
CA GLN A 35 1.36 3.85 -8.84
C GLN A 35 1.22 4.33 -7.39
N CYS A 36 1.74 3.57 -6.43
CA CYS A 36 1.71 3.96 -5.02
C CYS A 36 2.46 5.28 -4.79
N GLY A 37 3.64 5.45 -5.40
CA GLY A 37 4.42 6.69 -5.32
C GLY A 37 3.64 7.90 -5.85
N LYS A 38 2.97 7.74 -7.00
CA LYS A 38 2.11 8.80 -7.56
C LYS A 38 0.96 9.17 -6.63
N GLN A 39 0.23 8.17 -6.13
CA GLN A 39 -0.91 8.40 -5.23
C GLN A 39 -0.47 9.06 -3.91
N CYS A 40 0.65 8.62 -3.32
CA CYS A 40 1.22 9.24 -2.12
C CYS A 40 1.62 10.69 -2.38
N LYS A 41 2.26 10.98 -3.52
CA LYS A 41 2.66 12.34 -3.88
C LYS A 41 1.45 13.27 -4.01
N GLU A 42 0.42 12.84 -4.75
CA GLU A 42 -0.80 13.62 -4.93
C GLU A 42 -1.52 13.86 -3.59
N TRP A 43 -1.59 12.82 -2.75
CA TRP A 43 -2.14 12.91 -1.41
C TRP A 43 -1.33 13.89 -0.53
N PHE A 44 0.00 13.78 -0.53
CA PHE A 44 0.86 14.63 0.28
C PHE A 44 0.76 16.10 -0.09
N ILE A 45 0.74 16.42 -1.39
CA ILE A 45 0.55 17.80 -1.85
C ILE A 45 -0.82 18.32 -1.39
N ARG A 46 -1.88 17.52 -1.47
CA ARG A 46 -3.21 17.98 -1.04
C ARG A 46 -3.28 18.27 0.46
N GLU A 47 -2.68 17.43 1.30
CA GLU A 47 -2.85 17.48 2.76
C GLU A 47 -1.74 18.27 3.49
N TYR A 48 -0.54 18.37 2.91
CA TYR A 48 0.66 18.88 3.58
C TYR A 48 1.43 19.95 2.80
N ASP A 49 0.90 20.49 1.69
CA ASP A 49 1.59 21.56 0.95
C ASP A 49 1.89 22.77 1.85
N GLY A 50 3.11 23.31 1.70
CA GLY A 50 3.59 24.43 2.52
C GLY A 50 3.90 24.13 3.99
N THR A 51 3.69 22.90 4.48
CA THR A 51 3.90 22.58 5.92
C THR A 51 5.36 22.37 6.33
N GLY A 52 6.27 22.18 5.37
CA GLY A 52 7.67 21.82 5.63
C GLY A 52 7.90 20.36 6.05
N TYR A 53 6.85 19.55 6.09
CA TYR A 53 6.96 18.10 6.32
C TYR A 53 7.57 17.40 5.11
N SER A 54 8.05 16.19 5.32
CA SER A 54 8.54 15.27 4.29
C SER A 54 7.77 13.96 4.37
N TYR A 55 7.87 13.14 3.33
CA TYR A 55 7.26 11.82 3.33
C TYR A 55 8.11 10.77 2.62
N VAL A 56 7.83 9.51 2.92
CA VAL A 56 8.21 8.35 2.10
C VAL A 56 6.97 7.52 1.80
N ASN A 57 6.91 6.94 0.61
CA ASN A 57 5.87 6.00 0.23
C ASN A 57 6.40 4.57 0.25
N HIS A 58 5.52 3.61 0.48
CA HIS A 58 5.85 2.20 0.40
C HIS A 58 4.61 1.40 -0.04
N TYR A 59 4.69 0.74 -1.19
CA TYR A 59 3.74 -0.32 -1.50
C TYR A 59 4.19 -1.61 -0.83
N ASN A 60 3.34 -2.11 0.06
CA ASN A 60 3.50 -3.36 0.78
C ASN A 60 2.76 -4.45 0.01
N LYS A 61 3.50 -5.37 -0.62
CA LYS A 61 2.98 -6.49 -1.40
C LYS A 61 2.23 -7.49 -0.53
N LYS A 62 2.70 -7.75 0.70
CA LYS A 62 2.01 -8.69 1.62
C LYS A 62 0.61 -8.21 1.97
N LEU A 63 0.44 -6.92 2.17
CA LEU A 63 -0.85 -6.29 2.47
C LEU A 63 -1.60 -5.87 1.20
N ASN A 64 -0.94 -5.87 0.04
CA ASN A 64 -1.44 -5.34 -1.23
C ASN A 64 -1.95 -3.88 -1.07
N ARG A 65 -1.16 -3.06 -0.37
CA ARG A 65 -1.57 -1.71 0.03
C ARG A 65 -0.43 -0.70 -0.05
N CYS A 66 -0.81 0.55 -0.30
CA CYS A 66 0.08 1.69 -0.40
C CYS A 66 0.04 2.50 0.89
N PHE A 67 1.19 2.69 1.51
CA PHE A 67 1.34 3.46 2.73
C PHE A 67 2.18 4.71 2.48
N ILE A 68 1.81 5.80 3.15
CA ILE A 68 2.61 7.00 3.24
C ILE A 68 3.04 7.21 4.69
N PHE A 69 4.34 7.44 4.89
CA PHE A 69 4.90 7.84 6.17
C PHE A 69 5.34 9.29 6.08
N VAL A 70 4.64 10.16 6.79
CA VAL A 70 4.87 11.61 6.84
C VAL A 70 5.62 11.95 8.11
N PHE A 71 6.66 12.78 8.02
CA PHE A 71 7.48 13.17 9.16
C PHE A 71 7.98 14.60 9.04
N GLY A 72 8.18 15.25 10.17
CA GLY A 72 8.63 16.64 10.22
C GLY A 72 8.59 17.19 11.63
N TYR A 73 8.88 18.48 11.74
CA TYR A 73 8.87 19.20 13.00
C TYR A 73 7.78 20.26 13.00
N SER A 74 7.08 20.40 14.13
CA SER A 74 6.23 21.56 14.43
C SER A 74 6.82 22.27 15.63
N GLY A 75 7.52 23.38 15.38
CA GLY A 75 8.46 23.93 16.36
C GLY A 75 9.51 22.87 16.72
N ASP A 76 9.70 22.62 18.01
CA ASP A 76 10.65 21.61 18.50
C ASP A 76 10.04 20.20 18.68
N VAL A 77 8.77 20.02 18.28
CA VAL A 77 8.09 18.72 18.39
C VAL A 77 8.29 17.93 17.11
N LEU A 78 8.93 16.77 17.20
CA LEU A 78 9.00 15.81 16.09
C LEU A 78 7.64 15.11 15.95
N ASN A 79 7.10 15.10 14.74
CA ASN A 79 5.88 14.40 14.40
C ASN A 79 6.16 13.37 13.30
N GLU A 80 5.63 12.17 13.48
CA GLU A 80 5.64 11.09 12.47
C GLU A 80 4.25 10.47 12.40
N VAL A 81 3.73 10.23 11.20
CA VAL A 81 2.39 9.70 10.97
C VAL A 81 2.41 8.72 9.80
N ILE A 82 1.66 7.63 9.90
CA ILE A 82 1.44 6.70 8.80
C ILE A 82 -0.03 6.65 8.40
N PHE A 83 -0.28 6.70 7.09
CA PHE A 83 -1.60 6.53 6.50
C PHE A 83 -1.58 5.40 5.47
N ASP A 84 -2.71 4.70 5.42
CA ASP A 84 -3.09 3.83 4.31
C ASP A 84 -3.75 4.70 3.23
N ILE A 85 -3.12 4.78 2.06
CA ILE A 85 -3.57 5.62 0.96
C ILE A 85 -4.77 4.99 0.23
N ASN A 86 -4.90 3.66 0.23
CA ASN A 86 -6.01 3.00 -0.44
C ASN A 86 -7.35 3.38 0.19
N ASP A 87 -7.39 3.44 1.52
CA ASP A 87 -8.61 3.78 2.28
C ASP A 87 -8.61 5.20 2.85
N ASN A 88 -7.56 5.98 2.57
CA ASN A 88 -7.33 7.29 3.18
C ASN A 88 -7.44 7.27 4.72
N THR A 89 -6.88 6.24 5.35
CA THR A 89 -7.06 5.96 6.78
C THR A 89 -5.76 6.13 7.56
N LYS A 90 -5.83 6.85 8.69
CA LYS A 90 -4.68 6.99 9.60
C LYS A 90 -4.44 5.68 10.35
N ILE A 91 -3.24 5.11 10.21
CA ILE A 91 -2.83 3.90 10.93
C ILE A 91 -2.31 4.27 12.33
N GLY A 92 -1.57 5.37 12.44
CA GLY A 92 -1.04 5.82 13.72
C GLY A 92 -0.19 7.08 13.60
N GLY A 93 0.26 7.59 14.73
CA GLY A 93 1.26 8.67 14.78
C GLY A 93 1.97 8.75 16.11
N VAL A 94 3.14 9.39 16.09
CA VAL A 94 3.91 9.76 17.27
C VAL A 94 4.30 11.24 17.23
N SER A 95 4.18 11.89 18.40
CA SER A 95 4.75 13.21 18.68
C SER A 95 5.78 13.06 19.81
N VAL A 96 6.99 13.52 19.57
CA VAL A 96 8.10 13.50 20.56
C VAL A 96 8.43 14.93 20.94
N PHE A 97 8.27 15.24 22.22
CA PHE A 97 8.47 16.57 22.79
C PHE A 97 9.92 16.73 23.30
N PRO A 98 10.46 17.97 23.32
CA PRO A 98 11.82 18.23 23.81
C PRO A 98 12.07 17.81 25.25
N ASN A 99 11.02 17.82 26.08
CA ASN A 99 11.08 17.38 27.48
C ASN A 99 11.06 15.84 27.66
N GLY A 100 11.14 15.08 26.56
CA GLY A 100 11.07 13.62 26.57
C GLY A 100 9.64 13.06 26.59
N GLY A 101 8.61 13.91 26.61
CA GLY A 101 7.22 13.48 26.46
C GLY A 101 6.97 12.80 25.12
N VAL A 102 6.13 11.77 25.12
CA VAL A 102 5.74 11.04 23.90
C VAL A 102 4.23 10.84 23.89
N PHE A 103 3.57 11.30 22.83
CA PHE A 103 2.22 10.87 22.49
C PHE A 103 2.29 9.94 21.30
N CYS A 104 1.85 8.69 21.47
CA CYS A 104 1.92 7.69 20.42
C CYS A 104 0.70 6.78 20.45
N SER A 105 0.10 6.58 19.28
CA SER A 105 -0.94 5.57 19.08
C SER A 105 -0.82 4.94 17.70
N VAL A 106 -1.09 3.63 17.62
CA VAL A 106 -1.19 2.85 16.39
C VAL A 106 -2.45 2.01 16.49
N LEU A 107 -3.50 2.39 15.76
CA LEU A 107 -4.83 1.83 15.88
C LEU A 107 -5.29 1.80 17.35
N ASP A 108 -5.47 0.61 17.94
CA ASP A 108 -5.90 0.35 19.31
C ASP A 108 -4.74 0.31 20.33
N LYS A 109 -3.49 0.48 19.89
CA LYS A 109 -2.29 0.34 20.74
C LYS A 109 -1.68 1.70 21.07
N VAL A 110 -1.45 1.94 22.35
CA VAL A 110 -0.64 3.07 22.84
C VAL A 110 0.81 2.63 22.94
N CYS A 111 1.74 3.50 22.55
CA CYS A 111 3.17 3.27 22.72
C CYS A 111 3.85 4.37 23.53
N LYS A 112 5.00 4.08 24.13
CA LYS A 112 5.66 4.96 25.12
C LYS A 112 6.95 5.58 24.61
N SER A 113 7.39 5.20 23.41
CA SER A 113 8.63 5.72 22.82
C SER A 113 8.59 5.71 21.30
N ARG A 114 9.42 6.54 20.67
CA ARG A 114 9.65 6.49 19.22
C ARG A 114 10.18 5.12 18.76
N GLY A 115 10.92 4.42 19.63
CA GLY A 115 11.41 3.07 19.36
C GLY A 115 10.29 2.03 19.28
N GLU A 116 9.31 2.10 20.20
CA GLU A 116 8.11 1.25 20.14
C GLU A 116 7.23 1.60 18.93
N TRP A 117 7.05 2.89 18.64
CA TRP A 117 6.37 3.36 17.43
C TRP A 117 6.94 2.70 16.16
N LYS A 118 8.27 2.77 15.98
CA LYS A 118 8.94 2.16 14.82
C LYS A 118 8.70 0.66 14.72
N LYS A 119 8.68 -0.06 15.86
CA LYS A 119 8.36 -1.50 15.89
C LYS A 119 6.92 -1.78 15.48
N LEU A 120 5.97 -0.95 15.93
CA LEU A 120 4.54 -1.13 15.64
C LEU A 120 4.20 -0.83 14.17
N ILE A 121 4.88 0.13 13.53
CA ILE A 121 4.62 0.46 12.13
C ILE A 121 5.38 -0.41 11.13
N LYS A 122 6.37 -1.17 11.61
CA LYS A 122 7.22 -2.04 10.78
C LYS A 122 6.42 -2.95 9.81
N PRO A 123 5.32 -3.60 10.23
CA PRO A 123 4.55 -4.47 9.32
C PRO A 123 3.92 -3.75 8.12
N TYR A 124 3.79 -2.42 8.17
CA TYR A 124 3.24 -1.61 7.09
C TYR A 124 4.33 -1.08 6.15
N MET A 125 5.53 -0.78 6.67
CA MET A 125 6.61 -0.11 5.94
C MET A 125 7.73 -1.04 5.46
N GLU A 126 7.71 -2.31 5.87
CA GLU A 126 8.72 -3.31 5.52
C GLU A 126 8.09 -4.66 5.17
N GLU A 127 8.73 -5.40 4.27
CA GLU A 127 8.35 -6.75 3.86
C GLU A 127 9.54 -7.67 3.56
#